data_AF-A0A556U9M4-F1
#
_entry.id   AF-A0A556U9M4-F1
#
_cell.length_a   1.000
_cell.length_b   1.000
_cell.length_c   1.000
_cell.angle_alpha   90.00
_cell.angle_beta   90.00
_cell.angle_gamma   90.00
#
_symmetry.space_group_name_H-M   'P 1'
#
loop_
_entity.id
_entity.type
_entity.pdbx_description
1 polymer ?
#
loop_
_entity_poly.entity_id
_entity_poly.type
_entity_poly.pdbx_seq_one_letter_code
_entity_poly.pdbx_strand_id
1 'polypeptide(L)' 'MSKIVFTLEFAGTNSNELANEYLQKGWILLSVGPKCVGTLNNTDDQADYETAYVVGATQQQYEEYKAELADGKKQWDEFL' A
#
# COMPACT_ATOMS: atom_id res chain seq x y z
N MET A 1 -2.47 22.57 -5.91
CA MET A 1 -2.27 21.11 -5.82
C MET A 1 -3.08 20.62 -4.64
N SER A 2 -3.89 19.59 -4.82
CA SER A 2 -4.61 18.95 -3.72
C SER A 2 -3.59 18.39 -2.73
N LYS A 3 -3.71 18.73 -1.45
CA LYS A 3 -2.75 18.30 -0.42
C LYS A 3 -2.91 16.80 -0.19
N ILE A 4 -1.81 16.05 -0.30
CA ILE A 4 -1.76 14.65 0.14
C ILE A 4 -1.83 14.62 1.67
N VAL A 5 -2.72 13.81 2.22
CA VAL A 5 -2.96 13.70 3.67
C VAL A 5 -2.78 12.28 4.21
N PHE A 6 -2.68 11.30 3.32
CA PHE A 6 -2.53 9.89 3.67
C PHE A 6 -1.69 9.18 2.61
N THR A 7 -0.99 8.11 3.02
CA THR A 7 -0.16 7.29 2.13
C THR A 7 -0.39 5.81 2.37
N LEU A 8 -0.38 5.04 1.28
CA LEU A 8 -0.26 3.58 1.33
C LEU A 8 1.11 3.18 0.77
N GLU A 9 1.72 2.18 1.40
CA GLU A 9 2.97 1.58 0.95
C GLU A 9 2.73 0.10 0.66
N PHE A 10 3.16 -0.34 -0.53
CA PHE A 10 3.10 -1.72 -0.96
C PHE A 10 4.51 -2.24 -1.20
N ALA A 11 4.86 -3.35 -0.55
CA ALA A 11 6.07 -4.11 -0.79
C ALA A 11 5.69 -5.60 -0.93
N GLY A 12 6.45 -6.36 -1.71
CA GLY A 12 6.23 -7.78 -1.96
C GLY A 12 5.89 -8.12 -3.41
N THR A 13 5.62 -9.40 -3.66
CA THR A 13 5.42 -9.98 -4.99
C THR A 13 4.41 -9.22 -5.86
N ASN A 14 3.30 -8.79 -5.27
CA ASN A 14 2.19 -8.14 -6.01
C ASN A 14 2.14 -6.62 -5.77
N SER A 15 3.22 -6.03 -5.24
CA SER A 15 3.25 -4.62 -4.85
C SER A 15 2.96 -3.65 -6.01
N ASN A 16 3.45 -3.96 -7.22
CA ASN A 16 3.18 -3.16 -8.41
C ASN A 16 1.70 -3.18 -8.81
N GLU A 17 1.09 -4.37 -8.80
CA GLU A 17 -0.32 -4.55 -9.16
C GLU A 17 -1.23 -3.81 -8.17
N LEU A 18 -0.98 -3.98 -6.87
CA LEU A 18 -1.70 -3.26 -5.82
C LEU A 18 -1.56 -1.75 -5.98
N ALA A 19 -0.35 -1.23 -6.22
CA ALA A 19 -0.16 0.19 -6.47
C ALA A 19 -0.99 0.68 -7.68
N ASN A 20 -1.03 -0.08 -8.76
CA ASN A 20 -1.79 0.27 -9.97
C ASN A 20 -3.30 0.37 -9.70
N GLU A 21 -3.88 -0.45 -8.83
CA GLU A 21 -5.29 -0.33 -8.45
C GLU A 21 -5.62 1.03 -7.84
N TYR A 22 -4.75 1.56 -6.96
CA TYR A 22 -4.95 2.89 -6.37
C TYR A 22 -4.65 4.01 -7.36
N LEU A 23 -3.69 3.84 -8.26
CA LEU A 23 -3.45 4.80 -9.34
C LEU A 23 -4.66 4.92 -10.27
N GLN A 24 -5.38 3.82 -10.55
CA GLN A 24 -6.64 3.85 -11.31
C GLN A 24 -7.74 4.61 -10.57
N LYS A 25 -7.74 4.60 -9.23
CA LYS A 25 -8.60 5.45 -8.38
C LYS A 25 -8.13 6.91 -8.29
N GLY A 26 -7.13 7.29 -9.08
CA GLY A 26 -6.60 8.66 -9.16
C GLY A 26 -5.66 9.04 -8.02
N TRP A 27 -5.14 8.08 -7.24
CA TRP A 27 -4.10 8.35 -6.24
C TRP A 27 -2.79 8.76 -6.93
N ILE A 28 -1.91 9.46 -6.21
CA ILE A 28 -0.66 9.98 -6.77
C ILE A 28 0.50 9.07 -6.40
N LEU A 29 1.29 8.62 -7.37
CA LEU A 29 2.55 7.93 -7.10
C LEU A 29 3.56 8.91 -6.48
N LEU A 30 4.03 8.62 -5.28
CA LEU A 30 4.97 9.48 -4.54
C LEU A 30 6.41 8.97 -4.61
N SER A 31 6.59 7.65 -4.56
CA SER A 31 7.91 7.03 -4.54
C SER A 31 7.88 5.59 -5.06
N VAL A 32 8.98 5.19 -5.69
CA VAL A 32 9.30 3.80 -6.04
C VAL A 32 10.76 3.58 -5.69
N GLY A 33 11.06 2.56 -4.89
CA GLY A 33 12.43 2.31 -4.47
C GLY A 33 12.60 1.05 -3.63
N PRO A 34 13.86 0.66 -3.36
CA PRO A 34 14.14 -0.51 -2.53
C PRO A 34 13.75 -0.26 -1.07
N LYS A 35 13.13 -1.25 -0.45
CA LYS A 35 12.83 -1.30 0.98
C LYS A 35 13.45 -2.55 1.59
N CYS A 36 14.20 -2.38 2.66
CA CYS A 36 14.67 -3.51 3.47
C CYS A 36 13.49 -4.10 4.23
N VAL A 37 13.19 -5.38 4.01
CA VAL A 37 12.06 -6.09 4.62
C VAL A 37 12.50 -7.06 5.71
N GLY A 38 13.81 -7.25 5.89
CA GLY A 38 14.37 -8.06 6.95
C GLY A 38 15.78 -8.52 6.62
N THR A 39 16.15 -9.65 7.22
CA THR A 39 17.41 -10.34 6.97
C THR A 39 17.12 -11.77 6.53
N LEU A 40 17.87 -12.26 5.57
CA LEU A 40 17.80 -13.65 5.13
C LEU A 40 18.36 -14.56 6.22
N ASN A 41 17.50 -15.37 6.83
CA ASN A 41 17.84 -16.23 7.99
C ASN A 41 18.89 -17.32 7.69
N ASN A 42 19.33 -17.47 6.44
CA ASN A 42 20.14 -18.59 5.94
C ASN A 42 21.53 -18.19 5.42
N THR A 43 21.91 -16.90 5.42
CA THR A 43 23.22 -16.42 4.96
C THR A 43 23.61 -15.12 5.65
N ASP A 44 24.73 -15.12 6.42
CA ASP A 44 25.50 -13.97 6.94
C ASP A 44 24.74 -12.63 7.11
N ASP A 45 23.56 -12.65 7.76
CA ASP A 45 22.71 -11.49 8.02
C ASP A 45 22.46 -10.59 6.78
N GLN A 46 22.38 -11.18 5.58
CA GLN A 46 22.18 -10.42 4.36
C GLN A 46 20.81 -9.74 4.40
N ALA A 47 20.79 -8.41 4.20
CA ALA A 47 19.55 -7.65 4.12
C ALA A 47 18.71 -8.09 2.92
N ASP A 48 17.44 -8.37 3.19
CA ASP A 48 16.44 -8.72 2.19
C ASP A 48 15.73 -7.45 1.72
N TYR A 49 15.67 -7.25 0.41
CA TYR A 49 15.14 -6.04 -0.21
C TYR A 49 14.02 -6.35 -1.20
N GLU A 50 12.93 -5.61 -1.06
CA GLU A 50 11.83 -5.61 -2.02
C GLU A 50 11.70 -4.24 -2.68
N THR A 51 11.02 -4.20 -3.84
CA THR A 51 10.61 -2.92 -4.41
C THR A 51 9.34 -2.46 -3.70
N ALA A 52 9.39 -1.27 -3.13
CA ALA A 52 8.24 -0.62 -2.51
C ALA A 52 7.67 0.48 -3.41
N TYR A 53 6.34 0.57 -3.42
CA TYR A 53 5.57 1.61 -4.09
C TYR A 53 4.78 2.38 -3.05
N VAL A 54 4.92 3.72 -3.04
CA VAL A 54 4.17 4.60 -2.13
C VAL A 54 3.22 5.47 -2.94
N VAL A 55 1.93 5.38 -2.63
CA VAL A 55 0.88 6.19 -3.23
C VAL A 55 0.25 7.12 -2.21
N GLY A 56 -0.09 8.33 -2.63
CA GLY A 56 -0.66 9.39 -1.81
C GLY A 56 -2.12 9.65 -2.16
N ALA A 57 -2.94 9.80 -1.11
CA ALA A 57 -4.35 10.19 -1.21
C ALA A 57 -4.58 11.63 -0.77
N THR A 58 -5.51 12.28 -1.46
CA THR A 58 -6.20 13.47 -0.97
C THR A 58 -7.18 13.11 0.17
N GLN A 59 -7.73 14.12 0.84
CA GLN A 59 -8.70 13.91 1.91
C GLN A 59 -9.91 13.08 1.46
N GLN A 60 -10.48 13.39 0.30
CA GLN A 60 -11.64 12.66 -0.24
C GLN A 60 -11.30 11.17 -0.48
N GLN A 61 -10.18 10.89 -1.14
CA GLN A 61 -9.74 9.53 -1.43
C GLN A 61 -9.47 8.72 -0.15
N TYR A 62 -8.94 9.35 0.89
CA TYR A 62 -8.74 8.69 2.18
C TYR A 62 -10.07 8.38 2.89
N GLU A 63 -11.08 9.24 2.75
CA GLU A 63 -12.42 8.99 3.29
C GLU A 63 -13.10 7.83 2.56
N GLU A 64 -13.01 7.77 1.23
CA GLU A 64 -13.48 6.65 0.42
C GLU A 64 -12.80 5.34 0.84
N TYR A 65 -11.47 5.34 1.01
CA TYR A 65 -10.72 4.17 1.48
C TYR A 65 -11.18 3.67 2.86
N LYS A 66 -11.43 4.58 3.81
CA LYS A 66 -11.98 4.20 5.13
C LYS A 66 -13.35 3.56 5.02
N ALA A 67 -14.20 4.02 4.09
CA ALA A 67 -15.51 3.43 3.86
C ALA A 67 -15.38 2.02 3.26
N GLU A 68 -14.49 1.82 2.28
CA GLU A 68 -14.18 0.49 1.72
C GLU A 68 -13.69 -0.49 2.80
N LEU A 69 -12.79 -0.05 3.69
CA LEU A 69 -12.31 -0.89 4.81
C LEU A 69 -13.44 -1.27 5.78
N ALA A 70 -14.33 -0.32 6.09
CA ALA A 70 -15.45 -0.58 6.98
C ALA A 70 -16.47 -1.54 6.36
N ASP A 71 -16.71 -1.44 5.05
CA ASP A 71 -17.59 -2.35 4.32
C ASP A 71 -17.00 -3.76 4.24
N GLY A 72 -15.72 -3.88 3.88
CA GLY A 72 -15.03 -5.17 3.87
C GLY A 72 -15.06 -5.85 5.24
N LYS A 73 -14.87 -5.11 6.33
CA LYS A 73 -14.98 -5.65 7.69
C LYS A 73 -16.38 -6.20 7.99
N LYS A 74 -17.44 -5.47 7.63
CA LYS A 74 -18.82 -5.94 7.83
C LYS A 74 -19.09 -7.23 7.09
N GLN A 75 -18.64 -7.35 5.84
CA GLN A 75 -18.81 -8.57 5.06
C GLN A 75 -18.14 -9.77 5.77
N TRP A 76 -16.90 -9.61 6.24
CA TRP A 76 -16.20 -10.67 6.99
C TRP A 76 -16.92 -11.07 8.29
N ASP A 77 -17.46 -10.11 9.02
CA ASP A 77 -18.20 -10.35 10.26
C ASP A 77 -19.55 -11.08 10.00
N GLU A 78 -20.17 -10.89 8.83
CA GLU A 78 -21.41 -11.60 8.43
C GLU A 78 -21.17 -13.06 7.97
N PHE A 79 -19.93 -13.43 7.63
CA PHE A 79 -19.56 -14.79 7.24
C PHE A 79 -19.16 -15.69 8.41
N LEU A 80 -19.01 -15.16 9.63
CA LEU A 80 -18.63 -15.87 10.86
C LEU A 80 -19.83 -16.12 11.79
#